data_AF-M2RXB2-F1
#
_entry.id   AF-M2RXB2-F1
#
_cell.length_a   1.000
_cell.length_b   1.000
_cell.length_c   1.000
_cell.angle_alpha   90.00
_cell.angle_beta   90.00
_cell.angle_gamma   90.00
#
_symmetry.space_group_name_H-M   'P 1'
#
loop_
_entity.id
_entity.type
_entity.pdbx_description
1 polymer ?
#
loop_
_entity_poly.entity_id
_entity_poly.type
_entity_poly.pdbx_seq_one_letter_code
_entity_poly.pdbx_strand_id
1 'polypeptide(L)'
;MAVSLIIIVLCLISNSYAEECPAKKPIVFIPGILASILEAEVDIADISQTPLPSDCDTHLDYQRLWIALKDLNPFNNDCILGYLTPTWNSETKEQIDIEGVNILSPKFGSTYACDEIDPNFPLSIFAKCFHDLIKKFKKLGYVDGDNMVGASYDWRYYRYGEYKHKRNWFEDTKELIINTYNKYGKVVVISHSMGGLMFYKFLDYVGKEFADKYIDNWVAMSTPFLGSVKSIAAAFPGNNLGLPVRASKIRPFARRTET
;
A
#
# COMPACT_ATOMS: atom_id res chain seq x y z
N MET A 1 3.09 -60.14 10.61
CA MET A 1 2.66 -59.87 9.22
C MET A 1 1.31 -59.14 9.15
N ALA A 2 0.24 -59.63 9.79
CA ALA A 2 -1.10 -59.02 9.69
C ALA A 2 -1.17 -57.55 10.14
N VAL A 3 -0.48 -57.18 11.22
CA VAL A 3 -0.47 -55.80 11.76
C VAL A 3 0.19 -54.81 10.79
N SER A 4 1.29 -55.21 10.14
CA SER A 4 1.97 -54.37 9.14
C SER A 4 1.11 -54.14 7.90
N LEU A 5 0.34 -55.15 7.48
CA LEU A 5 -0.57 -55.02 6.34
C LEU A 5 -1.71 -54.04 6.64
N ILE A 6 -2.25 -54.08 7.86
CA ILE A 6 -3.30 -53.16 8.32
C ILE A 6 -2.79 -51.71 8.37
N ILE A 7 -1.57 -51.48 8.85
CA ILE A 7 -0.97 -50.14 8.88
C ILE A 7 -0.76 -49.60 7.46
N ILE A 8 -0.25 -50.42 6.54
CA ILE A 8 -0.05 -50.00 5.14
C ILE A 8 -1.39 -49.66 4.48
N VAL A 9 -2.43 -50.48 4.70
CA VAL A 9 -3.77 -50.22 4.16
C VAL A 9 -4.36 -48.95 4.77
N LEU A 10 -4.20 -48.71 6.07
CA LEU A 10 -4.65 -47.47 6.73
C LEU A 10 -3.89 -46.24 6.23
N CYS A 11 -2.59 -46.35 5.93
CA CYS A 11 -1.79 -45.28 5.33
C CYS A 11 -2.21 -44.97 3.88
N LEU A 12 -2.53 -46.00 3.09
CA LEU A 12 -3.01 -45.82 1.72
C LEU A 12 -4.42 -45.22 1.69
N ILE A 13 -5.30 -45.67 2.59
CA ILE A 13 -6.63 -45.11 2.80
C ILE A 13 -6.52 -43.65 3.25
N SER A 14 -5.69 -43.33 4.23
CA SER A 14 -5.51 -41.93 4.68
C SER A 14 -4.90 -41.02 3.61
N ASN A 15 -4.05 -41.53 2.70
CA ASN A 15 -3.62 -40.78 1.52
C ASN A 15 -4.73 -40.61 0.47
N SER A 16 -5.62 -41.59 0.29
CA SER A 16 -6.76 -41.48 -0.64
C SER A 16 -7.92 -40.63 -0.09
N TYR A 17 -8.04 -40.53 1.24
CA TYR A 17 -9.05 -39.70 1.95
C TYR A 17 -8.46 -38.41 2.52
N ALA A 18 -7.18 -38.14 2.31
CA ALA A 18 -6.67 -36.78 2.40
C ALA A 18 -7.37 -36.04 1.25
N GLU A 19 -8.55 -35.49 1.54
CA GLU A 19 -9.13 -34.44 0.72
C GLU A 19 -7.98 -33.52 0.35
N GLU A 20 -7.77 -33.31 -0.95
CA GLU A 20 -6.94 -32.20 -1.39
C GLU A 20 -7.48 -30.99 -0.67
N CYS A 21 -6.80 -30.56 0.40
CA CYS A 21 -7.21 -29.38 1.15
C CYS A 21 -7.40 -28.30 0.09
N PRO A 22 -8.62 -27.75 -0.07
CA PRO A 22 -8.91 -26.88 -1.20
C PRO A 22 -7.81 -25.83 -1.25
N ALA A 23 -7.16 -25.74 -2.41
CA ALA A 23 -5.98 -24.90 -2.57
C ALA A 23 -6.26 -23.53 -1.97
N LYS A 24 -5.40 -23.10 -1.04
CA LYS A 24 -5.60 -21.85 -0.30
C LYS A 24 -5.76 -20.72 -1.32
N LYS A 25 -6.91 -20.05 -1.27
CA LYS A 25 -7.16 -18.94 -2.19
C LYS A 25 -6.11 -17.86 -1.97
N PRO A 26 -5.47 -17.37 -3.03
CA PRO A 26 -4.41 -16.38 -2.90
C PRO A 26 -4.98 -15.04 -2.47
N ILE A 27 -4.17 -14.23 -1.78
CA ILE A 27 -4.61 -12.98 -1.17
C ILE A 27 -3.87 -11.80 -1.80
N VAL A 28 -4.62 -10.74 -2.12
CA VAL A 28 -4.07 -9.46 -2.57
C VAL A 28 -4.40 -8.39 -1.53
N PHE A 29 -3.37 -7.77 -0.95
CA PHE A 29 -3.52 -6.66 0.01
C PHE A 29 -3.45 -5.31 -0.68
N ILE A 30 -4.41 -4.43 -0.37
CA ILE A 30 -4.44 -3.05 -0.85
C ILE A 30 -4.50 -2.10 0.36
N PRO A 31 -3.39 -1.41 0.68
CA PRO A 31 -3.28 -0.57 1.88
C PRO A 31 -4.13 0.70 1.77
N GLY A 32 -4.37 1.34 2.91
CA GLY A 32 -5.01 2.67 2.96
C GLY A 32 -4.04 3.81 2.76
N ILE A 33 -4.56 5.04 2.89
CA ILE A 33 -3.74 6.25 2.93
C ILE A 33 -2.68 6.13 4.03
N LEU A 34 -1.44 6.53 3.74
CA LEU A 34 -0.31 6.47 4.68
C LEU A 34 0.06 5.06 5.18
N ALA A 35 -0.61 4.01 4.71
CA ALA A 35 -0.48 2.65 5.24
C ALA A 35 0.49 1.79 4.42
N SER A 36 1.40 2.42 3.69
CA SER A 36 2.50 1.75 3.01
C SER A 36 3.72 2.63 2.86
N ILE A 37 4.88 1.99 2.77
CA ILE A 37 6.17 2.64 2.56
C ILE A 37 6.16 3.39 1.22
N LEU A 38 6.73 4.61 1.24
CA LEU A 38 7.19 5.32 0.05
C LEU A 38 8.71 5.52 0.16
N GLU A 39 9.40 5.21 -0.93
CA GLU A 39 10.82 5.47 -1.12
C GLU A 39 10.98 6.60 -2.13
N ALA A 40 12.03 7.38 -1.97
CA ALA A 40 12.31 8.50 -2.83
C ALA A 40 13.79 8.61 -3.16
N GLU A 41 14.04 9.09 -4.38
CA GLU A 41 15.31 9.63 -4.86
C GLU A 41 15.10 11.13 -5.12
N VAL A 42 16.07 11.95 -4.72
CA VAL A 42 16.03 13.40 -4.90
C VAL A 42 17.26 13.83 -5.69
N ASP A 43 17.05 14.55 -6.78
CA ASP A 43 18.08 15.17 -7.60
C ASP A 43 17.55 16.51 -8.14
N ILE A 44 17.57 17.53 -7.29
CA ILE A 44 17.04 18.87 -7.56
C ILE A 44 18.17 19.76 -8.08
N ALA A 45 18.03 20.25 -9.32
CA ALA A 45 19.04 21.11 -9.93
C ALA A 45 19.15 22.50 -9.27
N ASP A 46 18.01 23.11 -8.92
CA ASP A 46 17.96 24.44 -8.29
C ASP A 46 16.83 24.49 -7.26
N ILE A 47 17.22 24.42 -5.99
CA ILE A 47 16.28 24.44 -4.86
C ILE A 47 15.46 25.73 -4.80
N SER A 48 15.97 26.85 -5.32
CA SER A 48 15.28 28.15 -5.28
C SER A 48 14.04 28.20 -6.18
N GLN A 49 13.93 27.26 -7.13
CA GLN A 49 12.77 27.10 -8.01
C GLN A 49 11.71 26.15 -7.42
N THR A 50 11.95 25.61 -6.23
CA THR A 50 11.05 24.67 -5.55
C THR A 50 10.34 25.34 -4.37
N PRO A 51 9.21 24.81 -3.89
CA PRO A 51 8.55 25.29 -2.67
C PRO A 51 9.25 24.84 -1.37
N LEU A 52 10.43 24.20 -1.46
CA LEU A 52 11.14 23.62 -0.32
C LEU A 52 11.95 24.70 0.43
N PRO A 53 12.17 24.53 1.75
CA PRO A 53 13.18 25.30 2.47
C PRO A 53 14.56 25.25 1.81
N SER A 54 15.31 26.35 1.84
CA SER A 54 16.62 26.46 1.17
C SER A 54 17.71 25.56 1.76
N ASP A 55 17.49 25.03 2.97
CA ASP A 55 18.39 24.13 3.70
C ASP A 55 18.07 22.64 3.46
N CYS A 56 17.13 22.31 2.56
CA CYS A 56 16.89 20.92 2.17
C CYS A 56 18.03 20.38 1.31
N ASP A 57 18.32 19.09 1.46
CA ASP A 57 19.25 18.38 0.58
C ASP A 57 18.71 18.37 -0.85
N THR A 58 19.56 18.71 -1.81
CA THR A 58 19.21 18.65 -3.24
C THR A 58 19.52 17.30 -3.87
N HIS A 59 20.28 16.44 -3.17
CA HIS A 59 20.65 15.13 -3.64
C HIS A 59 20.46 14.08 -2.54
N LEU A 60 19.62 13.07 -2.79
CA LEU A 60 19.38 11.94 -1.90
C LEU A 60 19.28 10.66 -2.74
N ASP A 61 20.12 9.67 -2.43
CA ASP A 61 19.94 8.31 -2.94
C ASP A 61 18.60 7.73 -2.51
N TYR A 62 18.13 6.71 -3.26
CA TYR A 62 16.91 5.96 -2.95
C TYR A 62 16.87 5.54 -1.47
N GLN A 63 15.94 6.14 -0.74
CA GLN A 63 15.75 5.86 0.68
C GLN A 63 14.28 5.93 1.07
N ARG A 64 13.95 5.32 2.21
CA ARG A 64 12.61 5.41 2.80
C ARG A 64 12.30 6.85 3.19
N LEU A 65 11.25 7.38 2.57
CA LEU A 65 10.73 8.73 2.83
C LEU A 65 9.52 8.71 3.77
N TRP A 66 8.74 7.62 3.76
CA TRP A 66 7.58 7.44 4.65
C TRP A 66 7.55 6.03 5.25
N ILE A 67 7.46 5.85 6.57
CA ILE A 67 7.69 6.80 7.67
C ILE A 67 9.14 6.60 8.10
N ALA A 68 9.87 7.69 8.38
CA ALA A 68 11.18 7.64 8.99
C ALA A 68 11.15 8.30 10.38
N LEU A 69 11.89 7.77 11.36
CA LEU A 69 12.02 8.36 12.71
C LEU A 69 12.42 9.85 12.69
N LYS A 70 13.18 10.27 11.68
CA LYS A 70 13.55 11.68 11.45
C LYS A 70 12.33 12.59 11.26
N ASP A 71 11.20 12.05 10.79
CA ASP A 71 9.95 12.77 10.51
C ASP A 71 9.16 13.09 11.79
N LEU A 72 9.46 12.38 12.89
CA LEU A 72 8.88 12.62 14.20
C LEU A 72 9.68 13.61 15.05
N ASN A 73 10.89 13.98 14.61
CA ASN A 73 11.70 14.94 15.34
C ASN A 73 11.16 16.37 15.09
N PRO A 74 10.59 17.06 16.10
CA PRO A 74 10.06 18.40 15.93
C PRO A 74 11.13 19.46 15.64
N PHE A 75 12.42 19.10 15.76
CA PHE A 75 13.59 19.95 15.52
C PHE A 75 14.27 19.74 14.15
N ASN A 76 13.83 18.76 13.35
CA ASN A 76 14.33 18.61 11.98
C ASN A 76 13.58 19.55 11.02
N ASN A 77 14.24 19.94 9.92
CA ASN A 77 13.67 20.82 8.90
C ASN A 77 12.48 20.17 8.17
N ASP A 78 11.61 20.99 7.58
CA ASP A 78 10.35 20.56 6.98
C ASP A 78 10.54 19.82 5.62
N CYS A 79 11.76 19.40 5.28
CA CYS A 79 12.14 18.91 3.94
C CYS A 79 11.52 17.58 3.57
N ILE A 80 11.46 16.59 4.48
CA ILE A 80 10.87 15.27 4.16
C ILE A 80 9.39 15.38 3.80
N LEU A 81 8.63 16.11 4.62
CA LEU A 81 7.24 16.43 4.29
C LEU A 81 7.17 17.29 3.03
N GLY A 82 8.12 18.20 2.82
CA GLY A 82 8.27 18.97 1.59
C GLY A 82 8.38 18.10 0.34
N TYR A 83 9.31 17.13 0.31
CA TYR A 83 9.51 16.20 -0.81
C TYR A 83 8.25 15.35 -1.05
N LEU A 84 7.57 14.91 0.01
CA LEU A 84 6.32 14.17 -0.09
C LEU A 84 5.15 15.04 -0.59
N THR A 85 5.23 16.36 -0.49
CA THR A 85 4.12 17.25 -0.80
C THR A 85 4.08 17.57 -2.29
N PRO A 86 3.09 17.09 -3.06
CA PRO A 86 2.97 17.47 -4.45
C PRO A 86 2.56 18.94 -4.61
N THR A 87 2.76 19.46 -5.82
CA THR A 87 2.34 20.81 -6.22
C THR A 87 1.13 20.72 -7.17
N TRP A 88 0.24 21.71 -7.08
CA TRP A 88 -0.94 21.75 -7.95
C TRP A 88 -0.64 22.57 -9.20
N ASN A 89 -0.79 21.96 -10.37
CA ASN A 89 -0.74 22.66 -11.64
C ASN A 89 -2.15 23.15 -12.01
N SER A 90 -2.34 24.48 -11.97
CA SER A 90 -3.64 25.08 -12.25
C SER A 90 -4.08 25.03 -13.71
N GLU A 91 -3.16 24.80 -14.65
CA GLU A 91 -3.45 24.70 -16.08
C GLU A 91 -3.90 23.29 -16.44
N THR A 92 -3.12 22.27 -16.06
CA THR A 92 -3.44 20.87 -16.34
C THR A 92 -4.49 20.29 -15.40
N LYS A 93 -4.72 20.92 -14.24
CA LYS A 93 -5.60 20.44 -13.15
C LYS A 93 -5.12 19.12 -12.56
N GLU A 94 -3.80 18.96 -12.45
CA GLU A 94 -3.16 17.77 -11.93
C GLU A 94 -2.23 18.12 -10.77
N GLN A 95 -2.06 17.16 -9.86
CA GLN A 95 -1.00 17.22 -8.87
C GLN A 95 0.28 16.63 -9.45
N ILE A 96 1.37 17.39 -9.38
CA ILE A 96 2.68 16.99 -9.91
C ILE A 96 3.71 16.95 -8.79
N ASP A 97 4.60 15.97 -8.84
CA ASP A 97 5.79 15.95 -7.99
C ASP A 97 6.70 17.16 -8.28
N ILE A 98 7.54 17.52 -7.30
CA ILE A 98 8.60 18.51 -7.49
C ILE A 98 9.60 17.94 -8.50
N GLU A 99 10.05 18.76 -9.45
CA GLU A 99 11.07 18.35 -10.41
C GLU A 99 12.34 17.88 -9.68
N GLY A 100 12.87 16.72 -10.09
CA GLY A 100 13.99 16.08 -9.40
C GLY A 100 13.60 15.18 -8.22
N VAL A 101 12.33 15.18 -7.77
CA VAL A 101 11.85 14.27 -6.71
C VAL A 101 11.12 13.09 -7.36
N ASN A 102 11.67 11.89 -7.19
CA ASN A 102 11.10 10.64 -7.69
C ASN A 102 10.63 9.78 -6.52
N ILE A 103 9.32 9.58 -6.40
CA ILE A 103 8.72 8.78 -5.32
C ILE A 103 8.06 7.53 -5.88
N LEU A 104 8.28 6.40 -5.21
CA LEU A 104 7.67 5.13 -5.57
C LEU A 104 7.33 4.28 -4.34
N SER A 105 6.40 3.34 -4.52
CA SER A 105 6.18 2.28 -3.53
C SER A 105 7.11 1.10 -3.84
N PRO A 106 7.91 0.64 -2.87
CA PRO A 106 8.91 -0.40 -3.10
C PRO A 106 8.30 -1.80 -3.20
N LYS A 107 9.00 -2.70 -3.91
CA LYS A 107 8.71 -4.14 -3.96
C LYS A 107 7.24 -4.49 -4.24
N PHE A 108 6.62 -3.81 -5.20
CA PHE A 108 5.27 -4.12 -5.65
C PHE A 108 5.11 -5.62 -5.98
N GLY A 109 3.99 -6.23 -5.55
CA GLY A 109 3.78 -7.68 -5.60
C GLY A 109 4.19 -8.41 -4.31
N SER A 110 4.99 -7.80 -3.45
CA SER A 110 5.24 -8.26 -2.08
C SER A 110 4.42 -7.45 -1.08
N THR A 111 4.10 -8.05 0.05
CA THR A 111 3.51 -7.41 1.22
C THR A 111 4.50 -6.51 1.97
N TYR A 112 5.79 -6.49 1.60
CA TYR A 112 6.84 -5.69 2.23
C TYR A 112 6.44 -4.24 2.49
N ALA A 113 5.87 -3.56 1.48
CA ALA A 113 5.53 -2.15 1.61
C ALA A 113 4.38 -1.89 2.59
N CYS A 114 3.52 -2.88 2.85
CA CYS A 114 2.31 -2.73 3.67
C CYS A 114 2.25 -3.67 4.89
N ASP A 115 3.34 -4.37 5.21
CA ASP A 115 3.50 -5.20 6.41
C ASP A 115 3.62 -4.28 7.64
N GLU A 116 4.79 -3.66 7.80
CA GLU A 116 5.09 -2.67 8.85
C GLU A 116 5.89 -1.52 8.22
N ILE A 117 5.43 -0.28 8.39
CA ILE A 117 6.04 0.88 7.72
C ILE A 117 7.39 1.21 8.33
N ASP A 118 7.54 1.08 9.65
CA ASP A 118 8.81 1.25 10.34
C ASP A 118 8.90 0.28 11.54
N PRO A 119 9.84 -0.68 11.52
CA PRO A 119 10.02 -1.64 12.61
C PRO A 119 10.73 -1.05 13.83
N ASN A 120 11.28 0.17 13.74
CA ASN A 120 12.05 0.77 14.83
C ASN A 120 11.14 1.29 15.94
N PHE A 121 11.52 1.01 17.18
CA PHE A 121 10.85 1.60 18.35
C PHE A 121 11.12 3.11 18.42
N PRO A 122 10.12 3.97 18.74
CA PRO A 122 8.75 3.63 19.14
C PRO A 122 7.73 3.54 17.98
N LEU A 123 8.14 3.81 16.73
CA LEU A 123 7.25 3.84 15.57
C LEU A 123 6.55 2.49 15.31
N SER A 124 7.22 1.37 15.56
CA SER A 124 6.64 0.03 15.44
C SER A 124 5.40 -0.22 16.32
N ILE A 125 5.10 0.65 17.30
CA ILE A 125 3.85 0.57 18.06
C ILE A 125 2.64 0.99 17.19
N PHE A 126 2.83 1.96 16.29
CA PHE A 126 1.75 2.59 15.51
C PHE A 126 1.85 2.31 14.00
N ALA A 127 3.00 1.81 13.52
CA ALA A 127 3.31 1.59 12.11
C ALA A 127 2.98 0.17 11.61
N LYS A 128 2.28 -0.65 12.41
CA LYS A 128 1.82 -1.99 12.05
C LYS A 128 0.58 -1.91 11.17
N CYS A 129 0.78 -1.93 9.86
CA CYS A 129 -0.30 -1.87 8.88
C CYS A 129 -1.04 -3.22 8.79
N PHE A 130 -0.69 -4.07 7.82
CA PHE A 130 -1.23 -5.42 7.74
C PHE A 130 -0.42 -6.44 8.54
N HIS A 131 0.61 -6.01 9.29
CA HIS A 131 1.55 -6.89 10.00
C HIS A 131 0.91 -8.09 10.71
N ASP A 132 -0.05 -7.84 11.60
CA ASP A 132 -0.66 -8.91 12.38
C ASP A 132 -1.47 -9.89 11.52
N LEU A 133 -2.07 -9.39 10.44
CA LEU A 133 -2.83 -10.20 9.50
C LEU A 133 -1.89 -11.04 8.61
N ILE A 134 -0.86 -10.42 8.05
CA ILE A 134 0.21 -11.10 7.29
C ILE A 134 0.88 -12.17 8.14
N LYS A 135 1.22 -11.87 9.40
CA LYS A 135 1.81 -12.83 10.34
C LYS A 135 0.90 -14.03 10.60
N LYS A 136 -0.41 -13.81 10.72
CA LYS A 136 -1.39 -14.90 10.85
C LYS A 136 -1.46 -15.74 9.57
N PHE A 137 -1.49 -15.13 8.39
CA PHE A 137 -1.49 -15.87 7.13
C PHE A 137 -0.20 -16.66 6.90
N LYS A 138 0.97 -16.10 7.24
CA LYS A 138 2.26 -16.82 7.23
C LYS A 138 2.19 -18.09 8.10
N LYS A 139 1.60 -18.02 9.31
CA LYS A 139 1.37 -19.20 10.16
C LYS A 139 0.42 -20.24 9.55
N LEU A 140 -0.51 -19.79 8.71
CA LEU A 140 -1.38 -20.65 7.92
C LEU A 140 -0.72 -21.15 6.64
N GLY A 141 0.57 -20.88 6.41
CA GLY A 141 1.34 -21.37 5.25
C GLY A 141 1.15 -20.55 3.97
N TYR A 142 0.76 -19.28 4.07
CA TYR A 142 0.87 -18.33 2.98
C TYR A 142 2.31 -17.82 2.84
N VAL A 143 2.72 -17.53 1.61
CA VAL A 143 4.07 -17.10 1.23
C VAL A 143 3.98 -15.74 0.56
N ASP A 144 4.75 -14.80 1.08
CA ASP A 144 4.85 -13.44 0.55
C ASP A 144 5.44 -13.43 -0.87
N GLY A 145 4.86 -12.64 -1.76
CA GLY A 145 5.27 -12.55 -3.17
C GLY A 145 4.84 -13.73 -4.03
N ASP A 146 4.02 -14.64 -3.48
CA ASP A 146 3.57 -15.84 -4.18
C ASP A 146 2.04 -16.00 -4.11
N ASN A 147 1.50 -16.66 -3.07
CA ASN A 147 0.04 -16.75 -2.86
C ASN A 147 -0.50 -15.66 -1.91
N MET A 148 0.36 -14.76 -1.45
CA MET A 148 0.01 -13.59 -0.67
C MET A 148 0.84 -12.41 -1.17
N VAL A 149 0.19 -11.45 -1.80
CA VAL A 149 0.84 -10.34 -2.52
C VAL A 149 0.31 -8.99 -2.07
N GLY A 150 1.12 -7.95 -2.25
CA GLY A 150 0.75 -6.57 -1.94
C GLY A 150 0.68 -5.71 -3.21
N ALA A 151 -0.44 -4.99 -3.37
CA ALA A 151 -0.63 -3.99 -4.41
C ALA A 151 -0.57 -2.58 -3.79
N SER A 152 0.57 -2.23 -3.20
CA SER A 152 0.81 -0.90 -2.65
C SER A 152 0.91 0.15 -3.77
N TYR A 153 0.62 1.39 -3.42
CA TYR A 153 0.57 2.50 -4.36
C TYR A 153 1.10 3.77 -3.70
N ASP A 154 1.32 4.79 -4.52
CA ASP A 154 1.57 6.13 -4.01
C ASP A 154 0.26 6.72 -3.47
N TRP A 155 0.09 6.63 -2.16
CA TRP A 155 -1.14 7.01 -1.47
C TRP A 155 -1.38 8.53 -1.40
N ARG A 156 -0.46 9.36 -1.92
CA ARG A 156 -0.66 10.81 -2.02
C ARG A 156 -1.73 11.17 -3.06
N TYR A 157 -1.94 10.28 -4.01
CA TYR A 157 -2.84 10.46 -5.15
C TYR A 157 -4.06 9.55 -5.05
N TYR A 158 -5.23 10.12 -5.27
CA TYR A 158 -6.49 9.43 -5.44
C TYR A 158 -6.88 9.52 -6.92
N ARG A 159 -6.27 8.62 -7.67
CA ARG A 159 -6.04 8.71 -9.13
C ARG A 159 -7.31 8.54 -9.97
N TYR A 160 -8.14 9.57 -10.06
CA TYR A 160 -9.42 9.51 -10.79
C TYR A 160 -9.26 9.53 -12.34
N GLY A 161 -8.09 9.89 -12.89
CA GLY A 161 -7.87 10.05 -14.35
C GLY A 161 -6.54 9.53 -14.91
N GLU A 162 -5.76 8.80 -14.12
CA GLU A 162 -4.31 8.69 -14.34
C GLU A 162 -3.81 7.29 -14.73
N TYR A 163 -4.18 6.83 -15.92
CA TYR A 163 -3.42 5.75 -16.60
C TYR A 163 -2.01 6.19 -17.04
N LYS A 164 -1.68 7.48 -16.87
CA LYS A 164 -0.52 8.16 -17.48
C LYS A 164 0.60 8.55 -16.49
N HIS A 165 0.50 8.18 -15.22
CA HIS A 165 1.56 8.48 -14.25
C HIS A 165 2.79 7.61 -14.50
N LYS A 166 3.94 8.01 -13.93
CA LYS A 166 5.23 7.30 -14.05
C LYS A 166 5.08 5.77 -13.89
N ARG A 167 4.15 5.35 -13.03
CA ARG A 167 3.74 3.95 -12.86
C ARG A 167 2.22 3.82 -12.86
N ASN A 168 1.67 3.04 -13.80
CA ASN A 168 0.25 2.76 -13.90
C ASN A 168 -0.15 1.61 -12.94
N TRP A 169 -0.52 1.98 -11.72
CA TRP A 169 -0.91 1.02 -10.68
C TRP A 169 -2.07 0.11 -11.08
N PHE A 170 -2.99 0.58 -11.93
CA PHE A 170 -4.14 -0.22 -12.37
C PHE A 170 -3.70 -1.38 -13.28
N GLU A 171 -2.87 -1.11 -14.28
CA GLU A 171 -2.33 -2.19 -15.14
C GLU A 171 -1.42 -3.13 -14.34
N ASP A 172 -0.54 -2.61 -13.50
CA ASP A 172 0.32 -3.44 -12.66
C ASP A 172 -0.49 -4.36 -11.73
N THR A 173 -1.58 -3.86 -11.15
CA THR A 173 -2.46 -4.64 -10.26
C THR A 173 -3.25 -5.68 -11.03
N LYS A 174 -3.69 -5.35 -12.25
CA LYS A 174 -4.36 -6.29 -13.15
C LYS A 174 -3.44 -7.45 -13.52
N GLU A 175 -2.19 -7.16 -13.89
CA GLU A 175 -1.18 -8.18 -14.18
C GLU A 175 -0.86 -9.02 -12.94
N LEU A 176 -0.69 -8.39 -11.77
CA LEU A 176 -0.46 -9.09 -10.51
C LEU A 176 -1.58 -10.09 -10.21
N ILE A 177 -2.84 -9.69 -10.38
CA ILE A 177 -4.01 -10.55 -10.17
C ILE A 177 -4.04 -11.70 -11.19
N ILE A 178 -3.79 -11.44 -12.47
CA ILE A 178 -3.74 -12.49 -13.51
C ILE A 178 -2.64 -13.50 -13.20
N ASN A 179 -1.43 -13.04 -12.86
CA ASN A 179 -0.30 -13.90 -12.55
C ASN A 179 -0.56 -14.78 -11.32
N THR A 180 -1.18 -14.19 -10.29
CA THR A 180 -1.59 -14.91 -9.08
C THR A 180 -2.69 -15.93 -9.40
N TYR A 181 -3.66 -15.55 -10.23
CA TYR A 181 -4.74 -16.42 -10.66
C TYR A 181 -4.26 -17.64 -11.44
N ASN A 182 -3.33 -17.45 -12.36
CA ASN A 182 -2.81 -18.55 -13.18
C ASN A 182 -2.13 -19.64 -12.34
N LYS A 183 -1.65 -19.31 -11.14
CA LYS A 183 -1.01 -20.25 -10.22
C LYS A 183 -1.98 -20.88 -9.21
N TYR A 184 -2.94 -20.10 -8.70
CA TYR A 184 -3.74 -20.49 -7.51
C TYR A 184 -5.25 -20.36 -7.69
N GLY A 185 -5.73 -19.88 -8.84
CA GLY A 185 -7.13 -19.57 -9.09
C GLY A 185 -7.57 -18.22 -8.53
N LYS A 186 -8.88 -18.02 -8.40
CA LYS A 186 -9.46 -16.72 -8.05
C LYS A 186 -8.90 -16.13 -6.75
N VAL A 187 -8.62 -14.83 -6.76
CA VAL A 187 -7.98 -14.12 -5.65
C VAL A 187 -8.99 -13.55 -4.67
N VAL A 188 -8.64 -13.56 -3.38
CA VAL A 188 -9.34 -12.80 -2.35
C VAL A 188 -8.64 -11.46 -2.17
N VAL A 189 -9.37 -10.37 -2.36
CA VAL A 189 -8.82 -9.02 -2.17
C VAL A 189 -9.16 -8.53 -0.78
N ILE A 190 -8.14 -8.13 -0.02
CA ILE A 190 -8.31 -7.49 1.30
C ILE A 190 -7.81 -6.06 1.18
N SER A 191 -8.73 -5.11 1.28
CA SER A 191 -8.40 -3.69 1.24
C SER A 191 -8.72 -3.01 2.57
N HIS A 192 -8.01 -1.94 2.87
CA HIS A 192 -8.25 -1.15 4.08
C HIS A 192 -8.42 0.34 3.78
N SER A 193 -9.40 0.97 4.41
CA SER A 193 -9.63 2.42 4.33
C SER A 193 -9.65 2.92 2.87
N MET A 194 -8.84 3.92 2.51
CA MET A 194 -8.75 4.44 1.15
C MET A 194 -8.39 3.36 0.09
N GLY A 195 -7.69 2.29 0.47
CA GLY A 195 -7.38 1.18 -0.43
C GLY A 195 -8.64 0.49 -0.97
N GLY A 196 -9.75 0.52 -0.23
CA GLY A 196 -11.02 0.03 -0.73
C GLY A 196 -11.64 0.94 -1.80
N LEU A 197 -11.43 2.26 -1.72
CA LEU A 197 -11.83 3.17 -2.79
C LEU A 197 -10.96 2.97 -4.04
N MET A 198 -9.65 2.73 -3.85
CA MET A 198 -8.75 2.37 -4.95
C MET A 198 -9.18 1.08 -5.64
N PHE A 199 -9.52 0.04 -4.86
CA PHE A 199 -10.00 -1.20 -5.44
C PHE A 199 -11.36 -1.05 -6.12
N TYR A 200 -12.28 -0.24 -5.55
CA TYR A 200 -13.54 0.08 -6.21
C TYR A 200 -13.31 0.71 -7.59
N LYS A 201 -12.35 1.65 -7.69
CA LYS A 201 -11.96 2.24 -8.98
C LYS A 201 -11.25 1.27 -9.90
N PHE A 202 -10.46 0.35 -9.36
CA PHE A 202 -9.86 -0.71 -10.14
C PHE A 202 -10.91 -1.62 -10.77
N LEU A 203 -11.99 -1.94 -10.04
CA LEU A 203 -13.12 -2.72 -10.59
C LEU A 203 -13.83 -1.99 -11.73
N ASP A 204 -14.03 -0.68 -11.60
CA ASP A 204 -14.57 0.17 -12.67
C ASP A 204 -13.68 0.13 -13.92
N TYR A 205 -12.35 0.17 -13.71
CA TYR A 205 -11.37 0.10 -14.79
C TYR A 205 -11.35 -1.23 -15.54
N VAL A 206 -11.28 -2.35 -14.82
CA VAL A 206 -11.14 -3.69 -15.43
C VAL A 206 -12.46 -4.28 -15.90
N GLY A 207 -13.58 -3.77 -15.39
CA GLY A 207 -14.93 -4.19 -15.75
C GLY A 207 -15.37 -5.50 -15.14
N LYS A 208 -16.67 -5.80 -15.32
CA LYS A 208 -17.35 -6.95 -14.70
C LYS A 208 -16.77 -8.30 -15.12
N GLU A 209 -16.45 -8.48 -16.41
CA GLU A 209 -15.95 -9.77 -16.92
C GLU A 209 -14.62 -10.17 -16.27
N PHE A 210 -13.73 -9.19 -16.06
CA PHE A 210 -12.49 -9.41 -15.33
C PHE A 210 -12.79 -9.79 -13.88
N ALA A 211 -13.64 -9.02 -13.19
CA ALA A 211 -13.99 -9.27 -11.80
C ALA A 211 -14.57 -10.69 -11.61
N ASP A 212 -15.53 -11.08 -12.45
CA ASP A 212 -16.17 -12.40 -12.40
C ASP A 212 -15.17 -13.54 -12.64
N LYS A 213 -14.14 -13.31 -13.48
CA LYS A 213 -13.15 -14.33 -13.83
C LYS A 213 -12.07 -14.48 -12.76
N TYR A 214 -11.51 -13.37 -12.26
CA TYR A 214 -10.29 -13.39 -11.47
C TYR A 214 -10.49 -13.15 -9.97
N ILE A 215 -11.59 -12.52 -9.56
CA ILE A 215 -11.85 -12.18 -8.16
C ILE A 215 -12.82 -13.20 -7.55
N ASP A 216 -12.45 -13.71 -6.38
CA ASP A 216 -13.28 -14.62 -5.60
C ASP A 216 -14.17 -13.86 -4.63
N ASN A 217 -13.55 -13.02 -3.80
CA ASN A 217 -14.19 -12.24 -2.76
C ASN A 217 -13.42 -10.94 -2.55
N TRP A 218 -14.15 -9.90 -2.11
CA TRP A 218 -13.56 -8.65 -1.67
C TRP A 218 -13.93 -8.36 -0.21
N VAL A 219 -12.92 -8.30 0.65
CA VAL A 219 -13.03 -7.91 2.06
C VAL A 219 -12.61 -6.44 2.18
N ALA A 220 -13.60 -5.55 2.21
CA ALA A 220 -13.42 -4.11 2.36
C ALA A 220 -13.38 -3.70 3.84
N MET A 221 -12.18 -3.55 4.43
CA MET A 221 -12.02 -3.19 5.83
C MET A 221 -12.07 -1.67 6.04
N SER A 222 -13.12 -1.18 6.70
CA SER A 222 -13.26 0.24 7.08
C SER A 222 -13.14 1.22 5.91
N THR A 223 -13.57 0.81 4.71
CA THR A 223 -13.55 1.65 3.51
C THR A 223 -14.54 2.81 3.62
N PRO A 224 -14.10 4.06 3.50
CA PRO A 224 -14.98 5.22 3.60
C PRO A 224 -15.69 5.47 2.26
N PHE A 225 -16.61 4.59 1.87
CA PHE A 225 -17.35 4.66 0.60
C PHE A 225 -18.04 6.02 0.36
N LEU A 226 -18.46 6.70 1.41
CA LEU A 226 -19.14 8.00 1.38
C LEU A 226 -18.23 9.14 1.89
N GLY A 227 -16.92 8.92 1.95
CA GLY A 227 -15.96 9.85 2.55
C GLY A 227 -15.89 9.76 4.08
N SER A 228 -15.15 10.69 4.68
CA SER A 228 -14.90 10.74 6.13
C SER A 228 -14.85 12.18 6.62
N VAL A 229 -15.53 12.50 7.73
CA VAL A 229 -15.40 13.81 8.39
C VAL A 229 -13.96 14.13 8.83
N LYS A 230 -13.11 13.10 8.93
CA LYS A 230 -11.69 13.26 9.26
C LYS A 230 -10.93 14.02 8.17
N SER A 231 -11.33 13.92 6.90
CA SER A 231 -10.69 14.70 5.82
C SER A 231 -10.98 16.19 5.95
N ILE A 232 -12.21 16.57 6.35
CA ILE A 232 -12.57 17.95 6.70
C ILE A 232 -11.69 18.45 7.86
N ALA A 233 -11.55 17.65 8.92
CA ALA A 233 -10.67 18.00 10.03
C ALA A 233 -9.20 18.15 9.59
N ALA A 234 -8.70 17.27 8.72
CA ALA A 234 -7.34 17.35 8.19
C ALA A 234 -7.11 18.63 7.36
N ALA A 235 -8.09 19.03 6.54
CA ALA A 235 -8.00 20.20 5.68
C ALA A 235 -8.15 21.54 6.44
N PHE A 236 -9.02 21.63 7.44
CA PHE A 236 -9.33 22.92 8.09
C PHE A 236 -8.56 23.16 9.40
N PRO A 237 -8.93 22.55 10.54
CA PRO A 237 -8.19 22.71 11.79
C PRO A 237 -6.82 21.99 11.76
N GLY A 238 -6.66 21.01 10.88
CA GLY A 238 -5.54 20.07 10.88
C GLY A 238 -5.88 18.81 11.67
N ASN A 239 -5.26 17.69 11.31
CA ASN A 239 -5.33 16.44 12.05
C ASN A 239 -3.91 15.86 12.13
N ASN A 240 -3.42 15.56 13.34
CA ASN A 240 -2.09 15.00 13.53
C ASN A 240 -2.05 13.47 13.32
N LEU A 241 -3.18 12.84 13.00
CA LEU A 241 -3.30 11.42 12.70
C LEU A 241 -2.82 10.49 13.83
N GLY A 242 -2.77 11.00 15.07
CA GLY A 242 -2.22 10.29 16.22
C GLY A 242 -0.70 10.36 16.35
N LEU A 243 -0.01 11.07 15.44
CA LEU A 243 1.42 11.30 15.51
C LEU A 243 1.75 12.38 16.56
N PRO A 244 2.93 12.31 17.21
CA PRO A 244 3.38 13.27 18.23
C PRO A 244 3.84 14.62 17.62
N VAL A 245 3.13 15.11 16.60
CA VAL A 245 3.40 16.40 15.93
C VAL A 245 2.16 17.28 15.98
N ARG A 246 2.35 18.60 15.89
CA ARG A 246 1.23 19.55 15.88
C ARG A 246 0.43 19.39 14.59
N ALA A 247 -0.89 19.31 14.72
CA ALA A 247 -1.81 19.20 13.58
C ALA A 247 -1.63 20.33 12.54
N SER A 248 -1.25 21.53 12.99
CA SER A 248 -0.96 22.67 12.12
C SER A 248 0.23 22.47 11.19
N LYS A 249 1.20 21.61 11.55
CA LYS A 249 2.35 21.26 10.70
C LYS A 249 1.99 20.24 9.62
N ILE A 250 1.08 19.30 9.89
CA ILE A 250 0.61 18.32 8.88
C ILE A 250 -0.41 18.95 7.93
N ARG A 251 -1.18 19.95 8.39
CA ARG A 251 -2.27 20.54 7.61
C ARG A 251 -1.88 20.99 6.18
N PRO A 252 -0.74 21.68 5.92
CA PRO A 252 -0.35 22.05 4.56
C PRO A 252 -0.16 20.85 3.64
N PHE A 253 0.44 19.78 4.15
CA PHE A 253 0.58 18.51 3.45
C PHE A 253 -0.80 17.90 3.14
N ALA A 254 -1.67 17.80 4.15
CA ALA A 254 -3.02 17.24 3.99
C ALA A 254 -3.92 18.03 3.00
N ARG A 255 -3.66 19.33 2.78
CA ARG A 255 -4.38 20.15 1.79
C ARG A 255 -3.92 19.93 0.36
N ARG A 256 -2.72 19.36 0.20
CA ARG A 256 -2.05 19.20 -1.08
C ARG A 256 -2.08 17.76 -1.57
N THR A 257 -2.43 16.79 -0.74
CA THR A 257 -2.71 15.41 -1.17
C THR A 257 -4.15 15.29 -1.68
N GLU A 258 -4.43 14.39 -2.63
CA GLU A 258 -5.77 14.21 -3.25
C GLU A 258 -6.80 13.50 -2.35
N THR A 259 -6.57 13.48 -1.04
CA THR A 259 -7.13 12.52 -0.08
C THR A 259 -8.31 13.04 0.74
#